data_AF-A0A3C0AAU7-F1
#
_entry.id   AF-A0A3C0AAU7-F1
#
_cell.length_a   1.000
_cell.length_b   1.000
_cell.length_c   1.000
_cell.angle_alpha   90.00
_cell.angle_beta   90.00
_cell.angle_gamma   90.00
#
_symmetry.space_group_name_H-M   'P 1'
#
loop_
_entity.id
_entity.type
_entity.pdbx_description
1 polymer ?
#
loop_
_entity_poly.entity_id
_entity_poly.type
_entity_poly.pdbx_seq_one_letter_code
_entity_poly.pdbx_strand_id
1 'polypeptide(L)'
;RSVGMATSWEKMELIQPGEAHPLLPNPVKDSALLSAGDRYQELSKRVKQGYGEFTAESAIELMSRPVAMKSNLHNVLFEPKSTKLWVANASSDGKPAANQKYYGFQLSELLKRKPDSSAPVYPMPTGQAVSQKTE
;
A
#
# COMPACT_ATOMS: atom_id res chain seq x y z
N ARG A 1 -11.16 10.37 3.80
CA ARG A 1 -10.20 11.24 3.06
C ARG A 1 -8.80 10.68 3.28
N SER A 2 -7.99 10.51 2.25
CA SER A 2 -6.59 10.11 2.38
C SER A 2 -5.69 11.35 2.54
N VAL A 3 -4.51 11.17 3.12
CA VAL A 3 -3.43 12.16 3.19
C VAL A 3 -2.11 11.47 2.91
N GLY A 4 -1.20 12.12 2.20
CA GLY A 4 0.18 11.67 2.09
C GLY A 4 1.02 12.28 3.21
N MET A 5 2.00 11.53 3.72
CA MET A 5 2.85 11.98 4.82
C MET A 5 4.31 11.61 4.55
N ALA A 6 5.21 12.57 4.71
CA ALA A 6 6.65 12.37 4.71
C ALA A 6 7.20 12.76 6.08
N THR A 7 7.87 11.82 6.76
CA THR A 7 8.36 12.00 8.13
C THR A 7 9.81 11.60 8.27
N SER A 8 10.59 12.43 8.95
CA SER A 8 11.88 12.13 9.55
C SER A 8 11.85 12.52 11.03
N TRP A 9 12.98 12.40 11.73
CA TRP A 9 13.08 12.84 13.13
C TRP A 9 13.01 14.37 13.31
N GLU A 10 13.29 15.16 12.26
CA GLU A 10 13.21 16.64 12.28
C GLU A 10 11.96 17.20 11.60
N LYS A 11 11.30 16.40 10.76
CA LYS A 11 10.33 16.92 9.79
C LYS A 11 9.09 16.04 9.70
N MET A 12 7.93 16.69 9.68
CA MET A 12 6.66 16.09 9.30
C MET A 12 5.99 16.99 8.26
N GLU A 13 5.81 16.45 7.06
CA GLU A 13 5.09 17.11 5.98
C GLU A 13 3.87 16.30 5.59
N LEU A 14 2.78 17.01 5.32
CA LEU A 14 1.53 16.45 4.85
C LEU A 14 1.23 16.98 3.46
N ILE A 15 0.63 16.15 2.62
CA ILE A 15 0.06 16.55 1.34
C ILE A 15 -1.41 16.11 1.29
N GLN A 16 -2.28 17.08 1.00
CA GLN A 16 -3.71 16.84 0.86
C GLN A 16 -4.04 16.29 -0.53
N PRO A 17 -5.20 15.63 -0.70
CA PRO A 17 -5.66 15.25 -2.01
C PRO A 17 -5.78 16.44 -2.97
N GLY A 18 -5.22 16.33 -4.18
CA GLY A 18 -5.20 17.40 -5.17
C GLY A 18 -4.18 18.52 -4.91
N GLU A 19 -3.39 18.43 -3.84
CA GLU A 19 -2.32 19.39 -3.54
C GLU A 19 -1.04 19.02 -4.31
N ALA A 20 -0.29 20.03 -4.74
CA ALA A 20 1.02 19.85 -5.35
C ALA A 20 2.13 19.98 -4.31
N HIS A 21 3.23 19.27 -4.52
CA HIS A 21 4.45 19.39 -3.71
C HIS A 21 5.67 19.42 -4.64
N PRO A 22 6.81 20.05 -4.27
CA PRO A 22 7.99 20.08 -5.14
C PRO A 22 8.46 18.69 -5.64
N LEU A 23 8.30 17.65 -4.81
CA LEU A 23 8.60 16.25 -5.20
C LEU A 23 7.45 15.54 -5.95
N LEU A 24 6.24 16.10 -5.90
CA LEU A 24 5.01 15.54 -6.48
C LEU A 24 4.28 16.64 -7.29
N PRO A 25 4.88 17.12 -8.41
CA PRO A 25 4.42 18.32 -9.11
C PRO A 25 3.16 18.15 -9.97
N ASN A 26 2.62 16.92 -10.08
CA ASN A 26 1.48 16.59 -10.94
C ASN A 26 0.24 16.23 -10.09
N PRO A 27 -0.40 17.20 -9.41
CA PRO A 27 -1.59 16.90 -8.62
C PRO A 27 -2.70 16.33 -9.51
N VAL A 28 -3.49 15.43 -8.93
CA VAL A 28 -4.75 14.98 -9.50
C VAL A 28 -5.84 15.17 -8.47
N LYS A 29 -6.95 15.78 -8.90
CA LYS A 29 -8.09 16.11 -8.04
C LYS A 29 -8.49 14.89 -7.19
N ASP A 30 -8.83 15.13 -5.92
CA ASP A 30 -9.27 14.12 -4.95
C ASP A 30 -8.32 12.93 -4.72
N SER A 31 -7.03 13.06 -5.09
CA SER A 31 -6.05 12.00 -4.89
C SER A 31 -4.76 12.50 -4.22
N ALA A 32 -4.17 11.64 -3.38
CA ALA A 32 -2.82 11.82 -2.85
C ALA A 32 -1.93 10.72 -3.45
N LEU A 33 -1.10 11.08 -4.44
CA LEU A 33 -0.29 10.12 -5.19
C LEU A 33 1.16 10.19 -4.73
N LEU A 34 1.70 9.05 -4.28
CA LEU A 34 3.05 8.94 -3.75
C LEU A 34 3.87 7.94 -4.56
N SER A 35 4.95 8.41 -5.17
CA SER A 35 5.94 7.61 -5.88
C SER A 35 7.20 8.46 -6.11
N ALA A 36 8.16 8.01 -6.91
CA ALA A 36 9.36 8.79 -7.22
C ALA A 36 9.78 8.65 -8.69
N GLY A 37 10.40 9.71 -9.22
CA GLY A 37 10.94 9.75 -10.58
C GLY A 37 9.89 9.39 -11.65
N ASP A 38 10.29 8.62 -12.66
CA ASP A 38 9.42 8.24 -13.78
C ASP A 38 8.20 7.42 -13.35
N ARG A 39 8.29 6.68 -12.25
CA ARG A 39 7.17 5.92 -11.69
C ARG A 39 6.06 6.86 -11.21
N TYR A 40 6.43 8.03 -10.66
CA TYR A 40 5.46 9.05 -10.28
C TYR A 40 4.82 9.71 -11.50
N GLN A 41 5.61 10.00 -12.54
CA GLN A 41 5.10 10.60 -13.77
C GLN A 41 4.06 9.68 -14.43
N GLU A 42 4.37 8.40 -14.56
CA GLU A 42 3.45 7.43 -15.14
C GLU A 42 2.21 7.19 -14.27
N LEU A 43 2.37 7.05 -12.95
CA LEU A 43 1.22 6.92 -12.04
C LEU A 43 0.28 8.12 -12.15
N SER A 44 0.83 9.34 -12.10
CA SER A 44 0.05 10.57 -12.20
C SER A 44 -0.68 10.66 -13.55
N LYS A 45 -0.02 10.28 -14.65
CA LYS A 45 -0.64 10.22 -15.97
C LYS A 45 -1.81 9.25 -16.01
N ARG A 46 -1.63 8.00 -15.55
CA ARG A 46 -2.70 6.98 -15.53
C ARG A 46 -3.89 7.41 -14.67
N VAL A 47 -3.62 7.97 -13.49
CA VAL A 47 -4.67 8.46 -12.59
C VAL A 47 -5.44 9.62 -13.22
N LYS A 48 -4.75 10.57 -13.88
CA LYS A 48 -5.42 11.66 -14.61
C LYS A 48 -6.33 11.13 -15.73
N GLN A 49 -5.88 10.12 -16.47
CA GLN A 49 -6.61 9.57 -17.61
C GLN A 49 -7.87 8.80 -17.19
N GLY A 50 -7.83 8.08 -16.06
CA GLY A 50 -8.98 7.31 -15.56
C GLY A 50 -9.76 7.98 -14.43
N TYR A 51 -9.51 9.27 -14.16
CA TYR A 51 -10.11 9.96 -13.02
C TYR A 51 -11.64 9.92 -13.08
N GLY A 52 -12.27 9.37 -12.04
CA GLY A 52 -13.72 9.22 -11.93
C GLY A 52 -14.28 7.91 -12.51
N GLU A 53 -13.46 7.09 -13.18
CA GLU A 53 -13.92 5.90 -13.92
C GLU A 53 -13.28 4.59 -13.44
N PHE A 54 -12.51 4.62 -12.36
CA PHE A 54 -11.80 3.44 -11.87
C PHE A 54 -12.75 2.34 -11.38
N THR A 55 -12.51 1.13 -11.90
CA THR A 55 -13.00 -0.14 -11.34
C THR A 55 -11.86 -0.81 -10.57
N ALA A 56 -12.12 -1.94 -9.92
CA ALA A 56 -11.05 -2.71 -9.26
C ALA A 56 -9.99 -3.16 -10.27
N GLU A 57 -10.42 -3.60 -11.45
CA GLU A 57 -9.55 -4.08 -12.53
C GLU A 57 -8.69 -2.94 -13.08
N SER A 58 -9.28 -1.79 -13.42
CA SER A 58 -8.49 -0.65 -13.93
C SER A 58 -7.62 0.01 -12.86
N ALA A 59 -8.01 -0.05 -11.59
CA ALA A 59 -7.18 0.40 -10.48
C ALA A 59 -5.99 -0.53 -10.20
N ILE A 60 -6.12 -1.84 -10.41
CA ILE A 60 -4.98 -2.78 -10.34
C ILE A 60 -3.91 -2.42 -11.38
N GLU A 61 -4.31 -2.00 -12.58
CA GLU A 61 -3.38 -1.57 -13.63
C GLU A 61 -2.60 -0.29 -13.28
N LEU A 62 -3.06 0.52 -12.32
CA LEU A 62 -2.24 1.63 -11.81
C LEU A 62 -0.94 1.15 -11.16
N MET A 63 -0.92 -0.07 -10.64
CA MET A 63 0.24 -0.69 -9.99
C MET A 63 1.03 -1.59 -10.94
N SER A 64 0.68 -1.68 -12.22
CA SER A 64 1.44 -2.46 -13.21
C SER A 64 2.72 -1.70 -13.63
N ARG A 65 3.58 -2.36 -14.40
CA ARG A 65 4.82 -1.72 -14.87
C ARG A 65 4.48 -0.59 -15.87
N PRO A 66 5.25 0.51 -15.88
CA PRO A 66 6.49 0.76 -15.14
C PRO A 66 6.31 1.35 -13.73
N VAL A 67 5.09 1.49 -13.20
CA VAL A 67 4.88 2.02 -11.84
C VAL A 67 5.43 1.07 -10.78
N ALA A 68 5.16 -0.24 -10.92
CA ALA A 68 5.79 -1.25 -10.07
C ALA A 68 7.30 -1.37 -10.34
N MET A 69 8.07 -1.49 -9.27
CA MET A 69 9.51 -1.77 -9.32
C MET A 69 9.80 -3.18 -9.85
N LYS A 70 11.01 -3.39 -10.38
CA LYS A 70 11.47 -4.70 -10.88
C LYS A 70 11.42 -5.80 -9.81
N SER A 71 11.64 -5.45 -8.55
CA SER A 71 11.63 -6.33 -7.38
C SER A 71 10.35 -6.22 -6.55
N ASN A 72 9.24 -5.78 -7.16
CA ASN A 72 7.97 -5.61 -6.44
C ASN A 72 7.50 -6.93 -5.82
N LEU A 73 7.60 -7.04 -4.49
CA LEU A 73 7.29 -8.26 -3.73
C LEU A 73 5.80 -8.41 -3.40
N HIS A 74 5.06 -7.31 -3.38
CA HIS A 74 3.69 -7.27 -2.90
C HIS A 74 2.93 -6.09 -3.51
N ASN A 75 1.69 -6.31 -3.93
CA ASN A 75 0.74 -5.29 -4.35
C ASN A 75 -0.60 -5.50 -3.65
N VAL A 76 -1.25 -4.40 -3.29
CA VAL A 76 -2.60 -4.41 -2.72
C VAL A 76 -3.41 -3.26 -3.29
N LEU A 77 -4.57 -3.57 -3.87
CA LEU A 77 -5.64 -2.61 -4.04
C LEU A 77 -6.60 -2.75 -2.86
N PHE A 78 -6.90 -1.65 -2.16
CA PHE A 78 -7.89 -1.63 -1.09
C PHE A 78 -9.00 -0.64 -1.43
N GLU A 79 -10.25 -1.10 -1.37
CA GLU A 79 -11.46 -0.28 -1.48
C GLU A 79 -12.03 -0.06 -0.06
N PRO A 80 -11.71 1.06 0.63
CA PRO A 80 -11.96 1.16 2.07
C PRO A 80 -13.45 1.16 2.42
N LYS A 81 -14.30 1.71 1.55
CA LYS A 81 -15.75 1.81 1.79
C LYS A 81 -16.41 0.44 1.83
N SER A 82 -16.06 -0.46 0.91
CA SER A 82 -16.60 -1.82 0.87
C SER A 82 -15.82 -2.78 1.74
N THR A 83 -14.59 -2.41 2.13
CA THR A 83 -13.60 -3.24 2.82
C THR A 83 -13.10 -4.43 1.98
N LYS A 84 -13.27 -4.39 0.66
CA LYS A 84 -12.66 -5.34 -0.27
C LYS A 84 -11.20 -4.98 -0.52
N LEU A 85 -10.33 -5.99 -0.56
CA LEU A 85 -8.94 -5.83 -0.98
C LEU A 85 -8.54 -6.93 -1.95
N TRP A 86 -7.66 -6.59 -2.89
CA TRP A 86 -7.08 -7.52 -3.84
C TRP A 86 -5.58 -7.56 -3.60
N VAL A 87 -5.04 -8.74 -3.34
CA VAL A 87 -3.64 -8.92 -2.95
C VAL A 87 -2.92 -9.79 -3.97
N ALA A 88 -1.73 -9.37 -4.37
CA ALA A 88 -0.78 -10.17 -5.11
C ALA A 88 0.57 -10.18 -4.38
N ASN A 89 1.21 -11.34 -4.34
CA ASN A 89 2.56 -11.52 -3.79
C ASN A 89 3.48 -11.99 -4.92
N ALA A 90 4.76 -11.64 -4.87
CA ALA A 90 5.76 -12.20 -5.76
C ALA A 90 5.80 -13.73 -5.58
N SER A 91 6.05 -14.43 -6.68
CA SER A 91 6.15 -15.89 -6.66
C SER A 91 7.50 -16.33 -6.07
N SER A 92 7.57 -17.58 -5.64
CA SER A 92 8.78 -18.17 -5.05
C SER A 92 9.99 -18.22 -6.00
N ASP A 93 9.75 -18.18 -7.31
CA ASP A 93 10.78 -18.09 -8.36
C ASP A 93 11.19 -16.64 -8.67
N GLY A 94 10.72 -15.66 -7.88
CA GLY A 94 11.15 -14.26 -7.96
C GLY A 94 10.40 -13.42 -8.99
N LYS A 95 9.30 -13.91 -9.61
CA LYS A 95 8.50 -13.07 -10.50
C LYS A 95 7.73 -12.01 -9.69
N PRO A 96 7.69 -10.74 -10.14
CA PRO A 96 7.11 -9.65 -9.36
C PRO A 96 5.61 -9.82 -9.12
N ALA A 97 5.12 -9.29 -7.98
CA ALA A 97 3.72 -9.31 -7.60
C ALA A 97 2.81 -8.63 -8.63
N ALA A 98 3.27 -7.54 -9.27
CA ALA A 98 2.56 -6.85 -10.33
C ALA A 98 2.19 -7.73 -11.55
N ASN A 99 2.84 -8.88 -11.71
CA ASN A 99 2.58 -9.85 -12.79
C ASN A 99 1.80 -11.09 -12.30
N GLN A 100 1.49 -11.16 -11.01
CA GLN A 100 0.81 -12.32 -10.43
C GLN A 100 -0.70 -12.11 -10.40
N LYS A 101 -1.43 -13.23 -10.23
CA LYS A 101 -2.87 -13.20 -9.99
C LYS A 101 -3.16 -12.50 -8.66
N TYR A 102 -4.12 -11.56 -8.71
CA TYR A 102 -4.67 -10.95 -7.51
C TYR A 102 -5.77 -11.82 -6.91
N TYR A 103 -5.72 -12.01 -5.59
CA TYR A 103 -6.74 -12.70 -4.83
C TYR A 103 -7.59 -11.68 -4.07
N GLY A 104 -8.91 -11.76 -4.23
CA GLY A 104 -9.86 -10.88 -3.56
C GLY A 104 -10.19 -11.38 -2.15
N PHE A 105 -10.25 -10.45 -1.20
CA PHE A 105 -10.60 -10.68 0.19
C PHE A 105 -11.61 -9.64 0.66
N GLN A 106 -12.37 -10.00 1.68
CA GLN A 106 -13.29 -9.12 2.38
C GLN A 106 -12.77 -8.91 3.82
N LEU A 107 -12.17 -7.75 4.09
CA LEU A 107 -11.47 -7.50 5.37
C LEU A 107 -12.42 -7.64 6.57
N SER A 108 -13.65 -7.12 6.46
CA SER A 108 -14.66 -7.25 7.50
C SER A 108 -14.98 -8.69 7.88
N GLU A 109 -14.92 -9.64 6.94
CA GLU A 109 -15.09 -11.07 7.23
C GLU A 109 -13.82 -11.71 7.80
N LEU A 110 -12.65 -11.28 7.34
CA LEU A 110 -11.37 -11.75 7.89
C LEU A 110 -11.25 -11.39 9.38
N LEU A 111 -11.65 -10.18 9.77
CA LEU A 111 -11.58 -9.71 11.16
C LEU A 111 -12.52 -10.46 12.12
N LYS A 112 -13.54 -11.16 11.61
CA LYS A 112 -14.41 -12.01 12.43
C LYS A 112 -13.78 -13.37 12.75
N ARG A 113 -12.73 -13.77 12.03
CA ARG A 113 -12.09 -15.07 12.22
C ARG A 113 -11.39 -15.10 13.57
N LYS A 114 -11.71 -16.12 14.36
CA LYS A 114 -10.96 -16.43 15.58
C LYS A 114 -9.93 -17.51 15.24
N PRO A 115 -8.77 -17.53 15.92
CA PRO A 115 -7.90 -18.69 15.91
C PRO A 115 -8.73 -19.94 16.23
N ASP A 116 -8.34 -21.08 15.66
CA ASP A 116 -8.91 -22.36 16.05
C ASP A 116 -8.79 -22.50 17.58
N SER A 117 -9.85 -22.95 18.24
CA SER A 117 -9.85 -23.18 19.69
C SER A 117 -8.81 -24.21 20.13
N SER A 118 -8.35 -25.08 19.21
CA SER A 118 -7.27 -26.04 19.42
C SER A 118 -5.87 -25.49 19.11
N ALA A 119 -5.76 -24.25 18.62
CA ALA A 119 -4.48 -23.67 18.28
C ALA A 119 -3.58 -23.53 19.53
N PRO A 120 -2.27 -23.85 19.41
CA PRO A 120 -1.35 -23.69 20.52
C PRO A 120 -1.28 -22.22 20.96
N VAL A 121 -1.48 -21.99 22.26
CA VAL A 121 -1.33 -20.67 22.89
C VAL A 121 0.13 -20.48 23.26
N TYR A 122 0.81 -19.62 22.53
CA TYR A 122 2.15 -19.18 22.91
C TYR A 122 2.04 -18.03 23.91
N PRO A 123 2.60 -18.16 25.12
CA PRO A 123 2.56 -17.08 26.09
C PRO A 123 3.28 -15.85 25.52
N MET A 124 2.71 -14.67 25.72
CA MET A 124 3.39 -13.42 25.41
C MET A 124 4.72 -13.39 26.18
N PRO A 125 5.86 -13.06 25.53
CA PRO A 125 7.10 -12.86 26.25
C PRO A 125 6.89 -11.75 27.28
N THR A 126 6.92 -12.07 28.57
CA THR A 126 7.02 -11.08 29.63
C THR A 126 8.38 -10.41 29.46
N GLY A 127 8.38 -9.09 29.29
CA GLY A 127 9.58 -8.34 28.93
C GLY A 127 10.81 -8.78 29.72
N GLN A 128 11.85 -9.22 29.00
CA GLN A 128 13.17 -9.33 29.60
C GLN A 128 13.56 -7.94 30.10
N ALA A 129 14.05 -7.85 31.34
CA ALA A 129 14.67 -6.64 31.84
C ALA A 129 15.77 -6.24 30.84
N VAL A 130 15.57 -5.12 30.16
CA VAL A 130 16.61 -4.52 29.33
C VAL A 130 17.70 -4.08 30.30
N SER A 131 18.75 -4.89 30.43
CA SER A 131 19.98 -4.46 31.09
C SER A 131 20.56 -3.33 30.25
N GLN A 132 20.31 -2.09 30.68
CA GLN A 132 21.07 -0.95 30.18
C GLN A 132 22.52 -1.21 30.57
N LYS A 133 23.37 -1.48 29.57
CA LYS A 133 24.82 -1.37 29.78
C LYS A 133 25.10 0.10 30.05
N THR A 134 25.42 0.43 31.30
CA THR A 134 26.07 1.68 31.64
C THR A 134 27.47 1.65 31.02
N GLU A 135 27.76 2.57 30.12
CA GLU A 135 29.13 2.89 29.67
C GLU A 135 29.91 3.60 30.79
#